data_AF-A0A527ICS6-F1
#
_entry.id   AF-A0A527ICS6-F1
#
_cell.length_a   1.000
_cell.length_b   1.000
_cell.length_c   1.000
_cell.angle_alpha   90.00
_cell.angle_beta   90.00
_cell.angle_gamma   90.00
#
_symmetry.space_group_name_H-M   'P 1'
#
loop_
_entity.id
_entity.type
_entity.pdbx_description
1 polymer ?
#
loop_
_entity_poly.entity_id
_entity_poly.type
_entity_poly.pdbx_seq_one_letter_code
_entity_poly.pdbx_strand_id
1 'polypeptide(L)'
;TAVFKFAKPTPFQLIRNALPALSSVVPKHIYEVGKIAENPANNAPIGTGPFKFGEHKAGQYYRLTKNTDYWGKDEPYLDEIIYQVLPDRTSAASALEAEEIQLAAF
;
A
#
# COMPACT_ATOMS: atom_id res chain seq x y z
N THR A 1 -22.67 -0.84 -7.96
CA THR A 1 -23.22 -1.30 -6.67
C THR A 1 -22.74 -2.72 -6.39
N ALA A 2 -22.25 -2.99 -5.18
CA ALA A 2 -21.89 -4.34 -4.72
C ALA A 2 -22.84 -4.78 -3.60
N VAL A 3 -23.30 -6.03 -3.62
CA VAL A 3 -24.25 -6.57 -2.63
C VAL A 3 -23.63 -7.80 -1.98
N PHE A 4 -23.44 -7.75 -0.66
CA PHE A 4 -22.89 -8.86 0.12
C PHE A 4 -24.03 -9.62 0.80
N LYS A 5 -24.08 -10.94 0.62
CA LYS A 5 -25.03 -11.84 1.28
C LYS A 5 -24.26 -12.75 2.23
N PHE A 6 -24.50 -12.63 3.54
CA PHE A 6 -23.82 -13.41 4.55
C PHE A 6 -24.64 -14.62 4.97
N ALA A 7 -23.98 -15.75 5.24
CA ALA A 7 -24.64 -17.00 5.65
C ALA A 7 -25.32 -16.91 7.03
N LYS A 8 -24.84 -16.01 7.90
CA LYS A 8 -25.41 -15.73 9.22
C LYS A 8 -25.41 -14.22 9.49
N PRO A 9 -26.27 -13.71 10.39
CA PRO A 9 -26.20 -12.32 10.84
C PRO A 9 -24.78 -11.95 11.26
N THR A 10 -24.18 -11.00 10.54
CA THR A 10 -22.79 -10.60 10.72
C THR A 10 -22.76 -9.11 11.06
N PRO A 11 -22.30 -8.72 12.26
CA PRO A 11 -22.19 -7.32 12.63
C PRO A 11 -21.33 -6.53 11.64
N PHE A 12 -21.88 -5.43 11.13
CA PHE A 12 -21.20 -4.61 10.12
C PHE A 12 -19.83 -4.10 10.58
N GLN A 13 -19.67 -3.82 11.88
CA GLN A 13 -18.40 -3.38 12.45
C GLN A 13 -17.28 -4.43 12.28
N LEU A 14 -17.59 -5.72 12.40
CA LEU A 14 -16.60 -6.78 12.20
C LEU A 14 -16.14 -6.84 10.75
N ILE A 15 -17.08 -6.66 9.81
CA ILE A 15 -16.76 -6.56 8.38
C ILE A 15 -15.87 -5.34 8.16
N ARG A 16 -16.29 -4.15 8.62
CA ARG A 16 -15.53 -2.90 8.43
C ARG A 16 -14.10 -2.97 8.95
N ASN A 17 -13.88 -3.58 10.11
CA ASN A 17 -12.54 -3.71 10.69
C ASN A 17 -11.67 -4.71 9.93
N ALA A 18 -12.28 -5.75 9.36
CA ALA A 18 -11.57 -6.76 8.58
C ALA A 18 -11.24 -6.29 7.15
N LEU A 19 -12.04 -5.38 6.58
CA LEU A 19 -11.91 -4.94 5.19
C LEU A 19 -10.52 -4.37 4.84
N PRO A 20 -9.91 -3.41 5.58
CA PRO A 20 -8.60 -2.86 5.21
C PRO A 20 -7.49 -3.92 5.11
N ALA A 21 -7.55 -4.98 5.92
CA ALA A 21 -6.56 -6.05 5.93
C ALA A 21 -6.85 -7.15 4.89
N LEU A 22 -8.07 -7.27 4.37
CA LEU A 22 -8.53 -8.40 3.56
C LEU A 22 -9.16 -8.02 2.21
N SER A 23 -9.37 -6.74 1.92
CA SER A 23 -10.27 -6.30 0.84
C SER A 23 -9.76 -5.14 -0.02
N SER A 24 -8.45 -4.94 -0.13
CA SER A 24 -7.93 -4.00 -1.13
C SER A 24 -8.50 -4.37 -2.50
N VAL A 25 -9.17 -3.41 -3.15
CA VAL A 25 -9.79 -3.64 -4.46
C VAL A 25 -8.68 -3.65 -5.51
N VAL A 26 -8.60 -4.74 -6.27
CA VAL A 26 -7.61 -4.94 -7.34
C VAL A 26 -8.28 -4.92 -8.72
N PRO A 27 -7.56 -4.49 -9.78
CA PRO A 27 -8.13 -4.41 -11.13
C PRO A 27 -8.37 -5.80 -11.72
N LYS A 28 -9.64 -6.14 -11.96
CA LYS A 28 -10.05 -7.44 -12.52
C LYS A 28 -9.31 -7.80 -13.80
N HIS A 29 -9.19 -6.86 -14.75
CA HIS A 29 -8.56 -7.10 -16.06
C HIS A 29 -7.06 -7.46 -15.97
N ILE A 30 -6.40 -7.21 -14.84
CA ILE A 30 -5.01 -7.61 -14.58
C ILE A 30 -4.95 -9.00 -13.95
N TYR A 31 -5.89 -9.30 -13.05
CA TYR A 31 -5.86 -10.51 -12.20
C TYR A 31 -6.74 -11.67 -12.70
N GLU A 32 -7.59 -11.44 -13.71
CA GLU A 32 -8.45 -12.50 -14.26
C GLU A 32 -7.73 -13.46 -15.20
N VAL A 33 -6.52 -13.10 -15.65
CA VAL A 33 -5.70 -13.91 -16.56
C VAL A 33 -4.58 -14.60 -15.78
N GLY A 34 -4.42 -15.91 -16.01
CA GLY A 34 -3.35 -16.70 -15.40
C GLY A 34 -3.56 -16.98 -13.91
N LYS A 35 -2.49 -17.41 -13.23
CA LYS A 35 -2.53 -17.65 -11.78
C LYS A 35 -2.22 -16.37 -11.03
N ILE A 36 -3.09 -15.99 -10.10
CA ILE A 36 -2.94 -14.79 -9.26
C ILE A 36 -1.57 -14.76 -8.57
N ALA A 37 -1.08 -15.89 -8.05
CA ALA A 37 0.20 -15.98 -7.34
C ALA A 37 1.42 -15.62 -8.21
N GLU A 38 1.32 -15.82 -9.52
CA GLU A 38 2.41 -15.62 -10.48
C GLU A 38 2.28 -14.27 -11.22
N ASN A 39 1.27 -13.45 -10.86
CA ASN A 39 0.99 -12.20 -11.56
C ASN A 39 2.13 -11.17 -11.36
N PRO A 40 2.70 -10.60 -12.44
CA PRO A 40 3.74 -9.57 -12.32
C PRO A 40 3.33 -8.35 -11.50
N ALA A 41 2.05 -8.01 -11.47
CA ALA A 41 1.51 -6.91 -10.66
C ALA A 41 1.70 -7.13 -9.14
N ASN A 42 2.01 -8.36 -8.70
CA ASN A 42 2.36 -8.60 -7.29
C ASN A 42 3.68 -7.92 -6.88
N ASN A 43 4.59 -7.66 -7.84
CA ASN A 43 5.84 -6.94 -7.60
C ASN A 43 5.76 -5.45 -7.97
N ALA A 44 4.72 -5.04 -8.69
CA ALA A 44 4.44 -3.66 -9.08
C ALA A 44 2.93 -3.38 -8.90
N PRO A 45 2.47 -3.22 -7.64
CA PRO A 45 1.05 -3.22 -7.32
C PRO A 45 0.30 -2.04 -7.93
N ILE A 46 -0.92 -2.33 -8.39
CA ILE A 46 -1.85 -1.37 -8.96
C ILE A 46 -3.06 -1.28 -8.03
N GLY A 47 -3.32 -0.08 -7.50
CA GLY A 47 -4.39 0.17 -6.56
C GLY A 47 -5.06 1.52 -6.74
N THR A 48 -5.96 1.86 -5.82
CA THR A 48 -6.76 3.09 -5.84
C THR A 48 -6.43 4.03 -4.67
N GLY A 49 -5.28 3.83 -4.04
CA GLY A 49 -4.84 4.59 -2.88
C GLY A 49 -4.26 5.96 -3.24
N PRO A 50 -3.82 6.74 -2.23
CA PRO A 50 -3.25 8.07 -2.42
C PRO A 50 -1.88 8.06 -3.11
N PHE A 51 -1.16 6.95 -3.08
CA PHE A 51 0.12 6.78 -3.75
C PHE A 51 0.10 5.61 -4.73
N LYS A 52 0.82 5.76 -5.84
CA LYS A 52 1.08 4.76 -6.86
C LYS A 52 2.48 4.16 -6.63
N PHE A 53 2.62 2.87 -6.89
CA PHE A 53 3.94 2.24 -6.94
C PHE A 53 4.79 2.91 -8.01
N GLY A 54 5.99 3.36 -7.64
CA GLY A 54 6.98 3.93 -8.56
C GLY A 54 8.08 2.93 -8.87
N GLU A 55 8.90 2.64 -7.87
CA GLU A 55 10.08 1.77 -8.03
C GLU A 55 10.30 0.93 -6.76
N HIS A 56 10.86 -0.27 -6.95
CA HIS A 56 11.39 -1.07 -5.86
C HIS A 56 12.82 -1.47 -6.20
N LYS A 57 13.74 -1.09 -5.32
CA LYS A 57 15.13 -1.55 -5.36
C LYS A 57 15.34 -2.51 -4.19
N ALA A 58 15.43 -3.81 -4.51
CA ALA A 58 15.50 -4.88 -3.52
C ALA A 58 16.59 -4.64 -2.47
N GLY A 59 16.18 -4.70 -1.19
CA GLY A 59 17.06 -4.48 -0.04
C GLY A 59 17.47 -3.02 0.19
N GLN A 60 16.98 -2.06 -0.62
CA GLN A 60 17.34 -0.65 -0.49
C GLN A 60 16.12 0.22 -0.21
N TYR A 61 15.13 0.27 -1.11
CA TYR A 61 13.95 1.10 -0.90
C TYR A 61 12.74 0.72 -1.75
N TYR A 62 11.57 1.20 -1.34
CA TYR A 62 10.37 1.33 -2.17
C TYR A 62 10.03 2.80 -2.35
N ARG A 63 9.82 3.22 -3.60
CA ARG A 63 9.41 4.56 -3.97
C ARG A 63 7.95 4.55 -4.37
N LEU A 64 7.15 5.37 -3.69
CA LEU A 64 5.74 5.59 -4.00
C LEU A 64 5.54 7.04 -4.43
N THR A 65 4.81 7.25 -5.52
CA THR A 65 4.56 8.59 -6.09
C THR A 65 3.11 8.97 -5.90
N LYS A 66 2.82 10.27 -5.79
CA LYS A 66 1.45 10.78 -5.64
C LYS A 66 0.51 10.28 -6.73
N ASN A 67 -0.66 9.82 -6.31
CA ASN A 67 -1.77 9.54 -7.20
C ASN A 67 -2.57 10.82 -7.46
N THR A 68 -2.33 11.47 -8.60
CA THR A 68 -3.05 12.69 -9.01
C THR A 68 -4.55 12.47 -9.22
N ASP A 69 -4.95 11.22 -9.44
CA ASP A 69 -6.35 10.82 -9.67
C ASP A 69 -6.99 10.24 -8.41
N TYR A 70 -6.38 10.47 -7.23
CA TYR A 70 -6.93 10.00 -5.97
C TYR A 70 -8.26 10.70 -5.66
N TRP A 71 -9.23 9.92 -5.22
CA TRP A 71 -10.59 10.39 -4.95
C TRP A 71 -10.71 11.16 -3.63
N GLY A 72 -9.72 11.08 -2.74
CA GLY A 72 -9.65 11.87 -1.52
C GLY A 72 -9.34 13.32 -1.87
N LYS A 73 -10.31 14.21 -1.66
CA LYS A 73 -10.15 15.64 -1.93
C LYS A 73 -9.01 16.20 -1.07
N ASP A 74 -8.14 17.01 -1.69
CA ASP A 74 -7.00 17.68 -1.05
C ASP A 74 -5.91 16.73 -0.49
N GLU A 75 -5.95 15.44 -0.84
CA GLU A 75 -4.97 14.42 -0.44
C GLU A 75 -4.33 13.71 -1.66
N PRO A 76 -3.11 13.14 -1.52
CA PRO A 76 -2.19 13.32 -0.40
C PRO A 76 -1.42 14.65 -0.47
N TYR A 77 -0.93 15.10 0.69
CA TYR A 77 -0.11 16.32 0.81
C TYR A 77 1.33 16.13 0.30
N LEU A 78 1.84 14.90 0.34
CA LEU A 78 3.18 14.57 -0.11
C LEU A 78 3.19 14.20 -1.59
N ASP A 79 4.24 14.59 -2.31
CA ASP A 79 4.44 14.21 -3.70
C ASP A 79 5.04 12.80 -3.83
N GLU A 80 5.80 12.37 -2.83
CA GLU A 80 6.56 11.13 -2.85
C GLU A 80 6.79 10.58 -1.44
N ILE A 81 6.87 9.25 -1.34
CA ILE A 81 7.36 8.55 -0.15
C ILE A 81 8.46 7.58 -0.59
N ILE A 82 9.61 7.66 0.06
CA ILE A 82 10.69 6.66 -0.05
C ILE A 82 10.74 5.86 1.24
N TYR A 83 10.31 4.61 1.19
CA TYR A 83 10.48 3.65 2.26
C TYR A 83 11.87 3.03 2.15
N GLN A 84 12.85 3.58 2.87
CA GLN A 84 14.17 2.98 2.97
C GLN A 84 14.14 1.71 3.83
N VAL A 85 14.82 0.67 3.36
CA VAL A 85 14.96 -0.61 4.07
C VAL A 85 16.21 -0.53 4.94
N LEU A 86 16.01 -0.26 6.23
CA LEU A 86 17.06 -0.19 7.25
C LEU A 86 16.81 -1.30 8.29
N PRO A 87 17.41 -2.50 8.13
CA PRO A 87 17.11 -3.64 9.00
C PRO A 87 17.63 -3.46 10.43
N ASP A 88 18.71 -2.70 10.59
CA ASP A 88 19.35 -2.44 11.88
C ASP A 88 18.76 -1.17 12.52
N ARG A 89 18.35 -1.29 13.78
CA ARG A 89 17.71 -0.19 14.53
C ARG A 89 18.68 0.95 14.82
N THR A 90 19.96 0.65 15.03
CA THR A 90 20.98 1.68 15.30
C THR A 90 21.18 2.54 14.05
N SER A 91 21.27 1.89 12.89
CA SER A 91 21.37 2.53 11.57
C SER A 91 20.15 3.41 11.30
N ALA A 92 18.94 2.93 11.61
CA ALA A 92 17.72 3.74 11.48
C ALA A 92 17.70 4.96 12.42
N ALA A 93 18.18 4.82 13.66
CA ALA A 93 18.30 5.93 14.59
C ALA A 93 19.31 6.98 14.11
N SER A 94 20.50 6.54 13.66
CA SER A 94 21.51 7.44 13.10
C SER A 94 21.03 8.15 11.83
N ALA A 95 20.32 7.46 10.93
CA ALA A 95 19.75 8.08 9.73
C ALA A 95 18.67 9.12 10.07
N LEU A 96 17.89 8.89 11.13
CA LEU A 96 16.91 9.85 11.62
C LEU A 96 17.60 11.08 12.24
N GLU A 97 18.63 10.87 13.06
CA GLU A 97 19.44 11.96 13.64
C GLU A 97 20.16 12.78 12.57
N ALA A 98 20.59 12.14 11.48
CA ALA A 98 21.21 12.79 10.33
C ALA A 98 20.20 13.43 9.36
N GLU A 99 18.89 13.38 9.66
CA GLU A 99 17.78 13.86 8.82
C GLU A 99 17.68 13.21 7.43
N GLU A 100 18.35 12.07 7.22
CA GLU A 100 18.30 11.30 5.98
C GLU A 100 16.93 10.62 5.79
N ILE A 101 16.23 10.36 6.90
CA ILE A 101 14.84 9.91 6.95
C ILE A 101 14.03 10.83 7.87
N GLN A 102 12.74 11.00 7.58
CA GLN A 102 11.86 11.87 8.37
C GLN A 102 11.02 11.09 9.39
N LEU A 103 10.94 9.77 9.26
CA LEU A 103 10.14 8.90 10.12
C LEU A 103 10.81 7.53 10.26
N ALA A 104 10.91 7.04 11.50
CA ALA A 104 11.28 5.66 11.81
C ALA A 104 10.23 5.04 12.73
N ALA A 105 9.77 3.82 12.42
CA ALA A 105 8.88 3.04 13.28
C ALA A 105 9.71 1.96 13.99
N PHE A 106 9.79 2.04 15.32
CA PHE A 106 10.57 1.15 16.19
C PHE A 106 9.73 0.04 16.83
#